data_AF-W9CPS2-F1
#
_entry.id   AF-W9CPS2-F1
#
_cell.length_a   1.000
_cell.length_b   1.000
_cell.length_c   1.000
_cell.angle_alpha   90.00
_cell.angle_beta   90.00
_cell.angle_gamma   90.00
#
_symmetry.space_group_name_H-M   'P 1'
#
loop_
_entity.id
_entity.type
_entity.pdbx_description
1 polymer ?
#
loop_
_entity_poly.entity_id
_entity_poly.type
_entity_poly.pdbx_seq_one_letter_code
_entity_poly.pdbx_strand_id
1 'polypeptide(L)'
;MESLSSISELPSNEYTIPNLPELPETTHESITHPRYPSPTSFEPFTKQVLKQYINMQLLKSCALLANSEPARALEHVENAFLISEEKSFSYEISKCYLYRGLCFMGMKRWREARVALVRGVNVRGWGGKVEGLMREAQGHLDEEGNAKGKKKGTSG
;
A
#
# COMPACT_ATOMS: atom_id res chain seq x y z
N MET A 1 30.31 -32.97 38.56
CA MET A 1 31.40 -32.25 39.25
C MET A 1 32.15 -31.46 38.20
N GLU A 2 32.33 -30.14 38.18
CA GLU A 2 31.88 -28.93 38.89
C GLU A 2 32.19 -27.78 37.88
N SER A 3 31.27 -26.88 37.55
CA SER A 3 31.06 -25.54 38.15
C SER A 3 32.09 -24.44 37.79
N LEU A 4 31.59 -23.42 37.09
CA LEU A 4 31.77 -21.95 37.19
C LEU A 4 33.13 -21.32 37.58
N SER A 5 33.56 -20.30 36.81
CA SER A 5 33.85 -18.88 37.24
C SER A 5 34.76 -18.16 36.22
N SER A 6 34.34 -17.04 35.62
CA SER A 6 34.69 -15.63 35.95
C SER A 6 36.18 -15.30 35.71
N ILE A 7 36.57 -14.24 35.00
CA ILE A 7 36.64 -12.83 35.47
C ILE A 7 37.06 -11.91 34.28
N SER A 8 36.48 -10.69 34.25
CA SER A 8 36.94 -9.36 33.74
C SER A 8 37.53 -9.22 32.31
N GLU A 9 37.51 -8.09 31.62
CA GLU A 9 37.55 -6.67 31.99
C GLU A 9 37.20 -5.84 30.73
N LEU A 10 36.37 -4.80 30.87
CA LEU A 10 36.15 -3.80 29.82
C LEU A 10 37.36 -2.83 29.77
N PRO A 11 37.98 -2.57 28.62
CA PRO A 11 38.88 -1.42 28.51
C PRO A 11 38.08 -0.15 28.27
N SER A 12 37.95 0.64 29.34
CA SER A 12 37.71 2.08 29.30
C SER A 12 38.80 2.74 28.46
N ASN A 13 38.44 3.33 27.32
CA ASN A 13 39.31 4.30 26.66
C ASN A 13 38.53 5.61 26.52
N GLU A 14 38.83 6.51 27.46
CA GLU A 14 38.66 7.94 27.34
C GLU A 14 39.39 8.41 26.08
N TYR A 15 38.64 8.76 25.04
CA TYR A 15 39.17 9.58 23.96
C TYR A 15 38.78 11.03 24.22
N THR A 16 39.75 11.76 24.77
CA THR A 16 39.81 13.22 24.83
C THR A 16 39.63 13.81 23.43
N ILE A 17 38.55 14.57 23.22
CA ILE A 17 38.35 15.37 22.00
C ILE A 17 39.08 16.71 22.19
N PRO A 18 40.08 17.08 21.36
CA PRO A 18 40.70 18.39 21.41
C PRO A 18 39.91 19.42 20.60
N ASN A 19 39.68 20.59 21.21
CA ASN A 19 39.33 21.90 20.62
C ASN A 19 37.97 22.03 19.89
N LEU A 20 36.96 22.48 20.63
CA LEU A 20 35.80 23.20 20.09
C LEU A 20 36.02 24.71 20.30
N PRO A 21 35.91 25.57 19.26
CA PRO A 21 36.08 27.02 19.44
C PRO A 21 34.90 27.62 20.23
N GLU A 22 35.21 28.32 21.32
CA GLU A 22 34.27 29.10 22.13
C GLU A 22 33.67 30.26 21.31
N LEU A 23 32.34 30.36 21.29
CA LEU A 23 31.60 31.50 20.75
C LEU A 23 30.97 32.29 21.92
N PRO A 24 30.90 33.63 21.82
CA PRO A 24 30.89 34.53 22.97
C PRO A 24 29.51 34.64 23.65
N GLU A 25 29.54 34.72 24.99
CA GLU A 25 28.42 35.20 25.79
C GLU A 25 28.06 36.63 25.38
N THR A 26 26.87 36.81 24.79
CA THR A 26 26.27 38.14 24.65
C THR A 26 24.78 38.10 24.98
N THR A 27 24.48 38.83 26.05
CA THR A 27 23.38 39.80 26.17
C THR A 27 21.94 39.29 26.13
N HIS A 28 21.28 39.50 27.27
CA HIS A 28 19.84 39.48 27.47
C HIS A 28 19.09 40.25 26.38
N GLU A 29 18.46 39.54 25.46
CA GLU A 29 17.27 40.02 24.77
C GLU A 29 16.14 38.99 24.94
N SER A 30 15.00 39.49 25.41
CA SER A 30 13.82 38.74 25.78
C SER A 30 13.35 37.82 24.65
N ILE A 31 13.66 36.53 24.79
CA ILE A 31 13.08 35.47 23.97
C ILE A 31 11.58 35.45 24.25
N THR A 32 10.79 35.98 23.32
CA THR A 32 9.38 35.65 23.26
C THR A 32 9.31 34.18 22.91
N HIS A 33 9.04 33.33 23.90
CA HIS A 33 8.97 31.88 23.72
C HIS A 33 8.12 31.55 22.48
N PRO A 34 8.61 30.71 21.55
CA PRO A 34 7.72 30.05 20.61
C PRO A 34 6.69 29.30 21.44
N ARG A 35 5.42 29.72 21.33
CA ARG A 35 4.30 29.05 21.95
C ARG A 35 4.29 27.62 21.42
N TYR A 36 4.76 26.67 22.23
CA TYR A 36 4.62 25.25 21.93
C TYR A 36 3.14 24.98 21.64
N PRO A 37 2.78 24.43 20.47
CA PRO A 37 1.41 23.99 20.27
C PRO A 37 1.11 22.93 21.31
N SER A 38 0.02 23.14 22.06
CA SER A 38 -0.50 22.21 23.05
C SER A 38 -0.66 20.81 22.42
N PRO A 39 -0.41 19.69 23.14
CA PRO A 39 -0.45 18.33 22.59
C PRO A 39 -1.86 17.81 22.23
N THR A 40 -2.83 18.67 21.93
CA THR A 40 -4.26 18.32 22.04
C THR A 40 -5.11 18.59 20.79
N SER A 41 -4.53 18.88 19.64
CA SER A 41 -5.25 18.79 18.37
C SER A 41 -4.60 17.75 17.47
N PHE A 42 -4.98 16.48 17.63
CA PHE A 42 -5.01 15.59 16.47
C PHE A 42 -6.02 16.22 15.50
N GLU A 43 -5.53 17.08 14.59
CA GLU A 43 -6.34 17.58 13.50
C GLU A 43 -6.88 16.36 12.75
N PRO A 44 -8.21 16.20 12.61
CA PRO A 44 -8.77 15.09 11.86
C PRO A 44 -8.14 15.13 10.47
N PHE A 45 -7.50 14.02 10.06
CA PHE A 45 -6.87 13.91 8.74
C PHE A 45 -7.81 14.48 7.69
N THR A 46 -7.39 15.56 7.03
CA THR A 46 -8.27 16.24 6.10
C THR A 46 -8.64 15.26 4.99
N LYS A 47 -9.88 15.38 4.49
CA LYS A 47 -10.38 14.57 3.37
C LYS A 47 -9.40 14.53 2.19
N GLN A 48 -8.67 15.62 1.97
CA GLN A 48 -7.66 15.74 0.93
C GLN A 48 -6.44 14.86 1.18
N VAL A 49 -5.90 14.84 2.41
CA VAL A 49 -4.74 14.00 2.77
C VAL A 49 -5.08 12.51 2.61
N LEU A 50 -6.28 12.09 3.01
CA LEU A 50 -6.73 10.71 2.83
C LEU A 50 -6.83 10.33 1.36
N LYS A 51 -7.40 11.19 0.51
CA LYS A 51 -7.45 10.97 -0.94
C LYS A 51 -6.06 10.92 -1.57
N GLN A 52 -5.11 11.74 -1.11
CA GLN A 52 -3.72 11.68 -1.55
C GLN A 52 -3.07 10.35 -1.18
N TYR A 53 -3.26 9.89 0.06
CA TYR A 53 -2.78 8.57 0.49
C TYR A 53 -3.35 7.45 -0.38
N ILE A 54 -4.67 7.44 -0.62
CA ILE A 54 -5.32 6.44 -1.49
C ILE A 54 -4.66 6.45 -2.88
N ASN A 55 -4.54 7.61 -3.51
CA ASN A 55 -3.92 7.72 -4.84
C ASN A 55 -2.46 7.23 -4.84
N MET A 56 -1.69 7.54 -3.79
CA MET A 56 -0.32 7.04 -3.63
C MET A 56 -0.29 5.50 -3.57
N GLN A 57 -1.19 4.87 -2.81
CA GLN A 57 -1.27 3.40 -2.75
C GLN A 57 -1.63 2.79 -4.11
N LEU A 58 -2.55 3.39 -4.85
CA LEU A 58 -2.90 2.94 -6.20
C LEU A 58 -1.74 3.11 -7.20
N LEU A 59 -0.94 4.18 -7.08
CA LEU A 59 0.27 4.35 -7.89
C LEU A 59 1.32 3.28 -7.57
N LYS A 60 1.54 2.94 -6.30
CA LYS A 60 2.43 1.84 -5.90
C LYS A 60 1.97 0.50 -6.47
N SER A 61 0.66 0.22 -6.41
CA SER A 61 0.06 -0.95 -7.03
C SER A 61 0.34 -0.99 -8.55
N CYS A 62 0.16 0.13 -9.26
CA CYS A 62 0.46 0.22 -10.69
C CYS A 62 1.93 -0.11 -11.00
N ALA A 63 2.86 0.42 -10.21
CA ALA A 63 4.29 0.17 -10.39
C ALA A 63 4.63 -1.31 -10.16
N LEU A 64 4.04 -1.95 -9.14
CA LEU A 64 4.23 -3.38 -8.87
C LEU A 64 3.62 -4.26 -9.97
N LEU A 65 2.46 -3.89 -10.51
CA LEU A 65 1.88 -4.59 -11.66
C LEU A 65 2.78 -4.52 -12.89
N ALA A 66 3.41 -3.37 -13.16
CA ALA A 66 4.37 -3.22 -14.25
C ALA A 66 5.61 -4.11 -14.06
N ASN A 67 5.98 -4.41 -12.81
CA ASN A 67 7.06 -5.32 -12.45
C ASN A 67 6.61 -6.80 -12.32
N SER A 68 5.39 -7.14 -12.76
CA SER A 68 4.82 -8.49 -12.63
C SER A 68 4.71 -9.02 -11.19
N GLU A 69 4.44 -8.14 -10.23
CA GLU A 69 4.25 -8.47 -8.81
C GLU A 69 2.79 -8.23 -8.33
N PRO A 70 1.80 -8.95 -8.89
CA PRO A 70 0.38 -8.64 -8.65
C PRO A 70 -0.09 -8.92 -7.22
N ALA A 71 0.56 -9.85 -6.51
CA ALA A 71 0.22 -10.15 -5.11
C ALA A 71 0.56 -8.97 -4.17
N ARG A 72 1.78 -8.44 -4.29
CA ARG A 72 2.21 -7.24 -3.54
C ARG A 72 1.43 -6.01 -3.98
N ALA A 73 1.12 -5.89 -5.27
CA ALA A 73 0.27 -4.82 -5.78
C ALA A 73 -1.12 -4.83 -5.12
N LEU A 74 -1.69 -6.02 -4.87
CA LEU A 74 -2.99 -6.17 -4.24
C LEU A 74 -3.00 -5.65 -2.79
N GLU A 75 -1.94 -5.89 -2.01
CA GLU A 75 -1.84 -5.40 -0.62
C GLU A 75 -2.01 -3.88 -0.53
N HIS A 76 -1.37 -3.13 -1.43
CA HIS A 76 -1.53 -1.68 -1.52
C HIS A 76 -2.97 -1.27 -1.87
N VAL A 77 -3.63 -2.01 -2.76
CA VAL A 77 -5.02 -1.73 -3.12
C VAL A 77 -5.97 -2.01 -1.96
N GLU A 78 -5.76 -3.08 -1.19
CA GLU A 78 -6.58 -3.38 0.00
C GLU A 78 -6.43 -2.30 1.07
N ASN A 79 -5.21 -1.81 1.31
CA ASN A 79 -4.97 -0.69 2.21
C ASN A 79 -5.70 0.60 1.76
N ALA A 80 -5.69 0.88 0.46
CA ALA A 80 -6.43 2.01 -0.11
C ALA A 80 -7.94 1.81 -0.01
N PHE A 81 -8.42 0.59 -0.23
CA PHE A 81 -9.82 0.21 -0.21
C PHE A 81 -10.42 0.37 1.19
N LEU A 82 -9.73 -0.11 2.22
CA LEU A 82 -10.16 0.00 3.62
C LEU A 82 -10.47 1.45 4.02
N ILE A 83 -9.55 2.38 3.71
CA ILE A 83 -9.75 3.81 4.00
C ILE A 83 -10.87 4.40 3.15
N SER A 84 -10.96 3.99 1.88
CA SER A 84 -12.00 4.47 0.96
C SER A 84 -13.40 4.04 1.42
N GLU A 85 -13.55 2.81 1.92
CA GLU A 85 -14.81 2.32 2.49
C GLU A 85 -15.14 2.99 3.81
N GLU A 86 -14.18 3.06 4.74
CA GLU A 86 -14.37 3.69 6.05
C GLU A 86 -14.84 5.14 5.91
N LYS A 87 -14.30 5.89 4.94
CA LYS A 87 -14.70 7.27 4.67
C LYS A 87 -15.79 7.41 3.60
N SER A 88 -16.30 6.31 3.08
CA SER A 88 -17.36 6.27 2.05
C SER A 88 -17.03 7.11 0.80
N PHE A 89 -15.78 7.06 0.36
CA PHE A 89 -15.30 7.73 -0.83
C PHE A 89 -15.65 6.91 -2.09
N SER A 90 -16.89 7.04 -2.56
CA SER A 90 -17.46 6.24 -3.66
C SER A 90 -16.57 6.16 -4.91
N TYR A 91 -16.02 7.29 -5.36
CA TYR A 91 -15.16 7.30 -6.55
C TYR A 91 -13.85 6.56 -6.32
N GLU A 92 -13.23 6.75 -5.15
CA GLU A 92 -12.02 6.03 -4.73
C GLU A 92 -12.27 4.53 -4.55
N ILE A 93 -13.44 4.13 -4.02
CA ILE A 93 -13.87 2.73 -3.94
C ILE A 93 -13.92 2.11 -5.35
N SER A 94 -14.52 2.79 -6.33
CA SER A 94 -14.54 2.31 -7.72
C SER A 94 -13.14 2.17 -8.32
N LYS A 95 -12.23 3.11 -8.05
CA LYS A 95 -10.82 2.95 -8.45
C LYS A 95 -10.18 1.72 -7.82
N CYS A 96 -10.38 1.51 -6.53
CA CYS A 96 -9.82 0.34 -5.85
C CYS A 96 -10.34 -0.96 -6.48
N TYR A 97 -11.64 -1.05 -6.80
CA TYR A 97 -12.19 -2.22 -7.52
C TYR A 97 -11.56 -2.45 -8.89
N LEU A 98 -11.34 -1.39 -9.67
CA LEU A 98 -10.61 -1.48 -10.94
C LEU A 98 -9.21 -2.08 -10.74
N TYR A 99 -8.45 -1.56 -9.77
CA TYR A 99 -7.09 -2.02 -9.50
C TYR A 99 -7.04 -3.44 -8.91
N ARG A 100 -8.00 -3.84 -8.06
CA ARG A 100 -8.16 -5.24 -7.62
C ARG A 100 -8.37 -6.15 -8.83
N GLY A 101 -9.21 -5.74 -9.77
CA GLY A 101 -9.43 -6.45 -11.03
C GLY A 101 -8.14 -6.71 -11.79
N LEU A 102 -7.32 -5.67 -11.97
CA LEU A 102 -6.00 -5.78 -12.62
C LEU A 102 -5.05 -6.73 -11.88
N CYS A 103 -5.01 -6.65 -10.54
CA CYS A 103 -4.19 -7.56 -9.72
C CYS A 103 -4.65 -9.02 -9.88
N PHE A 104 -5.95 -9.28 -9.85
CA PHE A 104 -6.51 -10.62 -10.05
C PHE A 104 -6.21 -11.17 -11.45
N MET A 105 -6.28 -10.34 -12.50
CA MET A 105 -5.85 -10.75 -13.84
C MET A 105 -4.37 -11.14 -13.87
N GLY A 106 -3.50 -10.34 -13.26
CA GLY A 106 -2.07 -10.67 -13.14
C GLY A 106 -1.80 -12.00 -12.42
N MET A 107 -2.66 -12.38 -11.47
CA MET A 107 -2.60 -13.67 -10.76
C MET A 107 -3.39 -14.79 -11.46
N LYS A 108 -3.97 -14.55 -12.64
CA LYS A 108 -4.86 -15.49 -13.36
C LYS A 108 -6.08 -15.93 -12.55
N ARG A 109 -6.54 -15.09 -11.62
CA ARG A 109 -7.76 -15.26 -10.82
C ARG A 109 -8.94 -14.63 -11.56
N TRP A 110 -9.30 -15.23 -12.70
CA TRP A 110 -10.21 -14.62 -13.69
C TRP A 110 -11.62 -14.33 -13.15
N ARG A 111 -12.11 -15.16 -12.25
CA ARG A 111 -13.43 -14.99 -11.63
C ARG A 111 -13.46 -13.75 -10.75
N GLU A 112 -12.50 -13.62 -9.83
CA GLU A 112 -12.38 -12.46 -8.95
C GLU A 112 -12.09 -11.19 -9.75
N ALA A 113 -11.26 -11.29 -10.79
CA ALA A 113 -10.98 -10.19 -11.70
C ALA A 113 -12.27 -9.62 -12.32
N ARG A 114 -13.10 -10.47 -12.92
CA ARG A 114 -14.36 -10.05 -13.55
C ARG A 114 -15.30 -9.38 -12.55
N VAL A 115 -15.47 -9.97 -11.37
CA VAL A 115 -16.34 -9.39 -10.32
C VAL A 115 -15.84 -8.02 -9.88
N ALA A 116 -14.53 -7.85 -9.70
CA ALA A 116 -13.93 -6.58 -9.33
C ALA A 116 -14.07 -5.53 -10.43
N LEU A 117 -13.84 -5.90 -11.70
CA LEU A 117 -13.98 -4.99 -12.85
C LEU A 117 -15.40 -4.45 -13.03
N VAL A 118 -16.42 -5.29 -12.83
CA VAL A 118 -17.83 -4.85 -12.86
C VAL A 118 -18.08 -3.75 -11.82
N ARG A 119 -17.52 -3.89 -10.62
CA ARG A 119 -17.64 -2.88 -9.55
C ARG A 119 -16.79 -1.63 -9.81
N GLY A 120 -15.76 -1.74 -10.66
CA GLY A 120 -14.85 -0.65 -11.03
C GLY A 120 -15.25 0.15 -12.28
N VAL A 121 -16.38 -0.16 -12.92
CA VAL A 121 -16.78 0.43 -14.23
C VAL A 121 -16.99 1.95 -14.18
N ASN A 122 -17.29 2.51 -13.01
CA ASN A 122 -17.58 3.94 -12.83
C ASN A 122 -16.34 4.85 -12.86
N VAL A 123 -15.14 4.32 -13.09
CA VAL A 123 -13.92 5.13 -13.21
C VAL A 123 -13.94 5.90 -14.54
N ARG A 124 -13.93 7.23 -14.45
CA ARG A 124 -14.03 8.12 -15.62
C ARG A 124 -12.87 7.86 -16.58
N GLY A 125 -13.19 7.74 -17.88
CA GLY A 125 -12.21 7.51 -18.95
C GLY A 125 -11.73 6.07 -19.08
N TRP A 126 -12.21 5.14 -18.26
CA TRP A 126 -11.81 3.73 -18.30
C TRP A 126 -12.86 2.77 -18.88
N GLY A 127 -14.09 3.23 -19.17
CA GLY A 127 -15.22 2.38 -19.59
C GLY A 127 -14.86 1.36 -20.68
N GLY A 128 -14.44 1.82 -21.87
CA GLY A 128 -14.09 0.91 -22.97
C GLY A 128 -12.92 -0.03 -22.67
N LYS A 129 -11.95 0.41 -21.85
CA LYS A 129 -10.83 -0.44 -21.41
C LYS A 129 -11.30 -1.51 -20.43
N VAL A 130 -12.17 -1.15 -19.48
CA VAL A 130 -12.77 -2.08 -18.52
C VAL A 130 -13.62 -3.12 -19.23
N GLU A 131 -14.40 -2.73 -20.23
CA GLU A 131 -15.16 -3.68 -21.07
C GLU A 131 -14.26 -4.68 -21.79
N GLY A 132 -13.13 -4.22 -22.35
CA GLY A 132 -12.13 -5.09 -22.96
C GLY A 132 -11.56 -6.11 -21.96
N LEU A 133 -11.17 -5.64 -20.77
CA LEU A 133 -10.64 -6.49 -19.71
C LEU A 133 -11.68 -7.50 -19.18
N MET A 134 -12.95 -7.09 -19.08
CA MET A 134 -14.04 -7.99 -18.69
C MET A 134 -14.25 -9.09 -19.72
N ARG A 135 -14.15 -8.76 -21.02
CA ARG A 135 -14.26 -9.75 -22.10
C ARG A 135 -13.09 -10.73 -22.09
N GLU A 136 -11.87 -10.24 -21.87
CA GLU A 136 -10.67 -11.08 -21.72
C GLU A 136 -10.83 -12.05 -20.55
N ALA A 137 -11.21 -11.55 -19.36
CA ALA A 137 -11.45 -12.39 -18.20
C ALA A 137 -12.57 -13.42 -18.45
N GLN A 138 -13.62 -13.05 -19.18
CA GLN A 138 -14.70 -13.96 -19.56
C GLN A 138 -14.21 -15.07 -20.51
N GLY A 139 -13.41 -14.73 -21.51
CA GLY A 139 -12.83 -15.70 -22.46
C GLY A 139 -12.06 -16.81 -21.73
N HIS A 140 -11.21 -16.44 -20.77
CA HIS A 140 -10.48 -17.43 -19.97
C HIS A 140 -11.38 -18.31 -19.10
N LEU A 141 -12.46 -17.76 -18.54
CA LEU A 141 -13.44 -18.56 -17.79
C LEU A 141 -14.16 -19.59 -18.67
N ASP A 142 -14.49 -19.22 -19.90
CA ASP A 142 -15.15 -20.10 -20.87
C ASP A 142 -14.20 -21.22 -21.34
N GLU A 143 -12.93 -20.90 -21.59
CA GLU A 143 -11.87 -21.87 -21.90
C GLU A 143 -11.68 -22.89 -20.77
N GLU A 144 -11.60 -22.43 -19.51
CA GLU A 144 -11.50 -23.31 -18.35
C GLU A 144 -12.72 -24.23 -18.19
N GLY A 145 -13.92 -23.70 -18.47
CA GLY A 145 -15.17 -24.48 -18.45
C GLY A 145 -15.16 -25.59 -19.51
N ASN A 146 -14.77 -25.25 -20.74
CA ASN A 146 -14.69 -26.19 -21.86
C ASN A 146 -13.64 -27.28 -21.65
N ALA A 147 -12.48 -26.93 -21.07
CA ALA A 147 -11.43 -27.90 -20.74
C ALA A 147 -11.88 -28.92 -19.68
N LYS A 148 -12.66 -28.47 -18.68
CA LYS A 148 -13.24 -29.34 -17.64
C LYS A 148 -14.37 -30.21 -18.18
N GLY A 149 -15.16 -29.71 -19.14
CA GLY A 149 -16.23 -30.46 -19.82
C GLY A 149 -15.70 -31.63 -20.66
N LYS A 150 -14.63 -31.41 -21.44
CA LYS A 150 -14.03 -32.48 -22.28
C LYS A 150 -13.44 -33.63 -21.46
N LYS A 151 -12.81 -33.35 -20.31
CA LYS A 151 -12.23 -34.40 -19.44
C LYS A 151 -13.27 -35.33 -18.81
N LYS A 152 -14.54 -34.91 -18.72
CA LYS A 152 -15.63 -35.77 -18.21
C LYS A 152 -16.24 -36.69 -19.27
N GLY A 153 -15.94 -36.48 -20.56
CA GLY A 153 -16.52 -37.24 -21.67
C GLY A 153 -15.69 -38.40 -22.20
N THR A 154 -14.48 -38.62 -21.68
CA THR A 154 -13.51 -39.63 -22.18
C THR A 154 -13.26 -40.79 -21.22
N SER A 155 -14.12 -40.97 -20.22
CA SER A 155 -14.17 -42.19 -19.41
C SER A 155 -15.39 -43.00 -19.86
N GLY A 156 -15.24 -43.71 -20.97
CA GLY A 156 -16.20 -44.65 -21.52
C GLY A 156 -15.49 -45.92 -21.96
#